data_AF-A0AAU6AIC5-F1
#
_entry.id   AF-A0AAU6AIC5-F1
#
_cell.length_a   1.000
_cell.length_b   1.000
_cell.length_c   1.000
_cell.angle_alpha   90.00
_cell.angle_beta   90.00
_cell.angle_gamma   90.00
#
_symmetry.space_group_name_H-M   'P 1'
#
loop_
_entity.id
_entity.type
_entity.pdbx_description
1 polymer ?
#
loop_
_entity_poly.entity_id
_entity_poly.type
_entity_poly.pdbx_seq_one_letter_code
_entity_poly.pdbx_strand_id
1 'polypeptide(L)'
;MAHPLIPPEREGHERVHPPVLLVFHQVGKCSAKSRMAKVADLTRRHGQGSRQHSESFRSYDGRIPIVATTPELLREHGPAEPAFWRFGRDHRERLLDAIGNSRRDVTLARRRAEAREAQRRHEAREEAEAGQAARKAGGWLGRWPT
;
A
#
# COMPACT_ATOMS: atom_id res chain seq x y z
N MET A 1 1.67 -14.94 33.66
CA MET A 1 0.47 -14.51 32.90
C MET A 1 0.93 -14.12 31.51
N ALA A 2 0.47 -14.84 30.48
CA ALA A 2 0.88 -14.57 29.10
C ALA A 2 0.16 -13.31 28.60
N HIS A 3 0.91 -12.30 28.18
CA HIS A 3 0.35 -11.19 27.42
C HIS A 3 -0.29 -11.75 26.15
N PRO A 4 -1.54 -11.39 25.81
CA PRO A 4 -2.10 -11.80 24.54
C PRO A 4 -1.28 -11.11 23.46
N LEU A 5 -0.61 -11.91 22.63
CA LEU A 5 -0.14 -11.49 21.32
C LEU A 5 -1.39 -11.01 20.59
N ILE A 6 -1.59 -9.69 20.54
CA ILE A 6 -2.56 -9.08 19.64
C ILE A 6 -2.18 -9.63 18.26
N PRO A 7 -3.03 -10.45 17.62
CA PRO A 7 -2.71 -10.93 16.29
C PRO A 7 -2.53 -9.69 15.42
N PRO A 8 -1.48 -9.62 14.56
CA PRO A 8 -1.37 -8.51 13.64
C PRO A 8 -2.71 -8.42 12.92
N GLU A 9 -3.37 -7.26 13.05
CA GLU A 9 -4.64 -7.00 12.40
C GLU A 9 -4.52 -7.55 10.99
N ARG A 10 -5.47 -8.42 10.60
CA ARG A 10 -5.48 -9.03 9.27
C ARG A 10 -5.29 -7.90 8.28
N GLU A 11 -4.08 -7.77 7.75
CA GLU A 11 -3.70 -6.73 6.81
C GLU A 11 -4.43 -7.13 5.54
N GLY A 12 -5.71 -6.72 5.45
CA GLY A 12 -6.67 -7.29 4.54
C GLY A 12 -6.12 -7.22 3.13
N HIS A 13 -5.94 -8.38 2.51
CA HIS A 13 -5.58 -8.42 1.10
C HIS A 13 -6.72 -7.76 0.33
N GLU A 14 -6.37 -6.73 -0.42
CA GLU A 14 -7.31 -6.06 -1.30
C GLU A 14 -7.81 -7.10 -2.31
N ARG A 15 -9.12 -7.31 -2.40
CA ARG A 15 -9.71 -8.13 -3.47
C ARG A 15 -9.49 -7.42 -4.78
N VAL A 16 -8.47 -7.86 -5.51
CA VAL A 16 -8.08 -7.29 -6.81
C VAL A 16 -8.87 -7.99 -7.92
N HIS A 17 -9.64 -7.21 -8.68
CA HIS A 17 -10.17 -7.66 -9.96
C HIS A 17 -9.12 -7.46 -11.07
N PRO A 18 -9.15 -8.26 -12.15
CA PRO A 18 -8.27 -8.05 -13.29
C PRO A 18 -8.36 -6.61 -13.84
N PRO A 19 -7.24 -5.98 -14.21
CA PRO A 19 -7.25 -4.63 -14.75
C PRO A 19 -7.88 -4.58 -16.15
N VAL A 20 -8.53 -3.46 -16.45
CA VAL A 20 -9.12 -3.18 -17.77
C VAL A 20 -8.47 -1.94 -18.35
N LEU A 21 -7.80 -2.08 -19.50
CA LEU A 21 -7.22 -0.97 -20.26
C LEU A 21 -8.17 -0.54 -21.38
N LEU A 22 -8.57 0.72 -21.37
CA LEU A 22 -9.40 1.35 -22.41
C LEU A 22 -8.57 2.38 -23.16
N VAL A 23 -8.36 2.17 -24.46
CA VAL A 23 -7.62 3.10 -25.32
C VAL A 23 -8.60 3.94 -26.12
N PHE A 24 -8.62 5.24 -25.89
CA PHE A 24 -9.55 6.17 -26.53
C PHE A 24 -8.86 6.87 -27.69
N HIS A 25 -9.39 6.67 -28.88
CA HIS A 25 -9.01 7.44 -30.07
C HIS A 25 -10.09 8.46 -30.42
N GLN A 26 -9.69 9.66 -30.83
CA GLN A 26 -10.62 10.68 -31.26
C GLN A 26 -11.14 10.37 -32.66
N VAL A 27 -12.46 10.44 -32.81
CA VAL A 27 -13.19 10.23 -34.07
C VAL A 27 -14.27 11.29 -34.12
N GLY A 28 -14.29 12.09 -35.19
CA GLY A 28 -15.20 13.23 -35.33
C GLY A 28 -14.98 14.33 -34.28
N LYS A 29 -16.06 15.02 -33.91
CA LYS A 29 -16.02 16.24 -33.07
C LYS A 29 -15.85 15.96 -31.57
N CYS A 30 -16.10 14.73 -31.11
CA CYS A 30 -15.99 14.40 -29.68
C CYS A 30 -14.55 14.06 -29.32
N SER A 31 -13.92 14.90 -28.49
CA SER A 31 -12.56 14.65 -28.00
C SER A 31 -12.47 13.32 -27.24
N ALA A 32 -11.32 12.64 -27.34
CA ALA A 32 -11.03 11.44 -26.56
C ALA A 32 -11.16 11.72 -25.05
N LYS A 33 -10.67 12.88 -24.60
CA LYS A 33 -10.74 13.33 -23.20
C LYS A 33 -12.18 13.39 -22.68
N SER A 34 -13.11 13.99 -23.43
CA SER A 34 -14.51 14.09 -23.00
C SER A 34 -15.18 12.71 -22.91
N ARG A 35 -14.85 11.80 -23.84
CA ARG A 35 -15.31 10.41 -23.79
C ARG A 35 -14.74 9.66 -22.58
N MET A 36 -13.44 9.78 -22.32
CA MET A 36 -12.80 9.19 -21.15
C MET A 36 -13.49 9.66 -19.85
N ALA A 37 -13.74 10.96 -19.71
CA ALA A 37 -14.42 11.52 -18.55
C ALA A 37 -15.84 10.96 -18.38
N LYS A 38 -16.60 10.84 -19.48
CA LYS A 38 -17.94 10.25 -19.44
C LYS A 38 -17.93 8.79 -18.98
N VAL A 39 -16.99 7.98 -19.46
CA VAL A 39 -16.85 6.58 -19.03
C VAL A 39 -16.42 6.51 -17.56
N ALA A 40 -15.50 7.38 -17.12
CA ALA A 40 -15.09 7.48 -15.72
C ALA A 40 -16.29 7.75 -14.80
N ASP A 41 -17.20 8.64 -15.19
CA ASP A 41 -18.42 8.92 -14.44
C ASP A 41 -19.39 7.75 -14.41
N LEU A 42 -19.60 7.08 -15.56
CA LEU A 42 -20.49 5.92 -15.64
C LEU A 42 -19.98 4.72 -14.84
N THR A 43 -18.66 4.53 -14.80
CA THR A 43 -18.01 3.40 -14.12
C THR A 43 -17.57 3.73 -12.70
N ARG A 44 -17.89 4.92 -12.20
CA ARG A 44 -17.45 5.44 -10.90
C ARG A 44 -17.67 4.45 -9.75
N ARG A 45 -18.84 3.80 -9.69
CA ARG A 45 -19.18 2.83 -8.63
C ARG A 45 -18.27 1.60 -8.63
N HIS A 46 -17.67 1.25 -9.76
CA HIS A 46 -16.85 0.04 -9.90
C HIS A 46 -15.35 0.32 -9.83
N GLY A 47 -14.91 1.51 -10.25
CA GLY A 47 -13.49 1.86 -10.28
C GLY A 47 -13.02 2.80 -9.15
N GLN A 48 -13.90 3.62 -8.58
CA GLN A 48 -13.48 4.64 -7.61
C GLN A 48 -13.16 4.01 -6.25
N GLY A 49 -11.97 4.30 -5.73
CA GLY A 49 -11.55 3.91 -4.39
C GLY A 49 -12.19 4.77 -3.30
N SER A 50 -12.44 4.16 -2.14
CA SER A 50 -12.93 4.83 -0.94
C SER A 50 -11.77 5.38 -0.11
N ARG A 51 -12.01 6.51 0.57
CA ARG A 51 -11.16 6.93 1.68
C ARG A 51 -11.59 6.15 2.91
N GLN A 52 -10.68 5.42 3.53
CA GLN A 52 -10.89 4.93 4.89
C GLN A 52 -10.37 5.99 5.86
N HIS A 53 -11.14 6.28 6.91
CA HIS A 53 -10.84 7.36 7.87
C HIS A 53 -9.49 7.22 8.58
N SER A 54 -8.93 6.01 8.65
CA SER A 54 -7.68 5.69 9.35
C SER A 54 -6.46 5.58 8.44
N GLU A 55 -6.61 5.68 7.11
CA GLU A 55 -5.53 5.39 6.17
C GLU A 55 -5.13 6.61 5.32
N SER A 56 -3.83 6.80 5.14
CA SER A 56 -3.25 7.86 4.30
C SER A 56 -3.39 7.59 2.80
N PHE A 57 -4.03 6.49 2.41
CA PHE A 57 -4.24 6.07 1.03
C PHE A 57 -5.70 5.71 0.77
N ARG A 58 -6.09 5.65 -0.50
CA ARG A 58 -7.43 5.15 -0.89
C ARG A 58 -7.40 3.64 -0.96
N SER A 59 -8.43 3.00 -0.42
CA SER A 59 -8.70 1.59 -0.65
C SER A 59 -9.48 1.40 -1.96
N TYR A 60 -9.05 0.43 -2.74
CA TYR A 60 -9.66 -0.10 -3.95
C TYR A 60 -10.14 -1.54 -3.75
N ASP A 61 -10.44 -1.96 -2.51
CA ASP A 61 -10.95 -3.29 -2.21
C ASP A 61 -12.25 -3.59 -2.98
N GLY A 62 -12.23 -4.69 -3.73
CA GLY A 62 -13.32 -5.09 -4.62
C GLY A 62 -13.57 -4.12 -5.78
N ARG A 63 -12.63 -3.23 -6.11
CA ARG A 63 -12.73 -2.30 -7.24
C ARG A 63 -11.94 -2.80 -8.44
N ILE A 64 -12.47 -2.50 -9.63
CA ILE A 64 -11.81 -2.84 -10.89
C ILE A 64 -10.80 -1.73 -11.21
N PRO A 65 -9.52 -2.05 -11.47
CA PRO A 65 -8.56 -1.09 -12.00
C PRO A 65 -8.93 -0.75 -13.45
N ILE A 66 -9.79 0.26 -13.65
CA ILE A 66 -10.15 0.77 -14.98
C ILE A 66 -9.17 1.88 -15.33
N VAL A 67 -8.35 1.62 -16.33
CA VAL A 67 -7.25 2.50 -16.77
C VAL A 67 -7.54 2.97 -18.18
N ALA A 68 -7.38 4.26 -18.43
CA ALA A 68 -7.61 4.87 -19.72
C ALA A 68 -6.38 5.59 -20.26
N THR A 69 -6.17 5.52 -21.57
CA THR A 69 -5.10 6.26 -22.27
C THR A 69 -5.54 6.59 -23.70
N THR A 70 -4.66 7.22 -24.47
CA THR A 70 -4.88 7.47 -25.91
C THR A 70 -3.66 6.99 -26.71
N PRO A 71 -3.83 6.64 -28.00
CA PRO A 71 -2.70 6.22 -28.84
C PRO A 71 -1.57 7.25 -28.91
N GLU A 72 -1.90 8.55 -28.88
CA GLU A 72 -0.94 9.64 -28.95
C GLU A 72 0.00 9.64 -27.73
N LEU A 73 -0.58 9.47 -26.54
CA LEU A 73 0.17 9.38 -25.29
C LEU A 73 1.01 8.11 -25.22
N LEU A 74 0.47 6.98 -25.70
CA LEU A 74 1.23 5.74 -25.77
C LEU A 74 2.43 5.86 -26.70
N ARG A 75 2.27 6.53 -27.85
CA ARG A 75 3.35 6.77 -28.79
C ARG A 75 4.42 7.70 -28.21
N GLU A 76 4.01 8.74 -27.49
CA GLU A 76 4.91 9.76 -26.95
C GLU A 76 5.68 9.30 -25.71
N HIS A 77 5.01 8.58 -24.81
CA HIS A 77 5.52 8.29 -23.46
C HIS A 77 5.75 6.78 -23.23
N GLY A 78 5.10 5.91 -24.00
CA GLY A 78 5.14 4.47 -23.77
C GLY A 78 4.55 4.06 -22.41
N PRO A 79 4.84 2.83 -21.94
CA PRO A 79 4.27 2.28 -20.70
C PRO A 79 4.97 2.76 -19.42
N ALA A 80 6.24 3.19 -19.52
CA ALA A 80 7.09 3.52 -18.38
C ALA A 80 6.90 4.95 -17.87
N GLU A 81 6.37 5.84 -18.70
CA GLU A 81 6.12 7.24 -18.35
C GLU A 81 4.63 7.52 -18.10
N PRO A 82 4.26 8.68 -17.50
CA PRO A 82 2.88 9.00 -17.13
C PRO A 82 1.92 9.20 -18.32
N ALA A 83 1.40 8.11 -18.89
CA ALA A 83 0.44 8.12 -19.99
C ALA A 83 -0.96 7.64 -19.60
N PHE A 84 -1.12 7.03 -18.42
CA PHE A 84 -2.30 6.26 -18.04
C PHE A 84 -3.10 6.97 -16.96
N TRP A 85 -4.42 6.99 -17.11
CA TRP A 85 -5.32 7.57 -16.12
C TRP A 85 -6.18 6.47 -15.52
N ARG A 86 -5.96 6.14 -14.24
CA ARG A 86 -6.88 5.27 -13.49
C ARG A 86 -8.11 6.06 -13.10
N PHE A 87 -9.29 5.57 -13.45
CA PHE A 87 -10.55 6.20 -13.03
C PHE A 87 -10.65 6.27 -11.50
N GLY A 88 -11.10 7.41 -10.99
CA GLY A 88 -11.13 7.72 -9.56
C GLY A 88 -9.85 8.34 -9.01
N ARG A 89 -8.82 8.53 -9.84
CA ARG A 89 -7.66 9.40 -9.56
C ARG A 89 -7.74 10.66 -10.44
N ASP A 90 -6.99 11.69 -10.08
CA ASP A 90 -7.03 13.03 -10.69
C ASP A 90 -5.83 13.34 -11.60
N HIS A 91 -4.83 12.46 -11.65
CA HIS A 91 -3.60 12.63 -12.43
C HIS A 91 -3.31 11.40 -13.28
N ARG A 92 -2.35 11.57 -14.22
CA ARG A 92 -1.79 10.48 -15.01
C ARG A 92 -0.63 9.82 -14.27
N GLU A 93 -0.48 8.53 -14.50
CA GLU A 93 0.46 7.65 -13.83
C GLU A 93 1.11 6.72 -14.86
N ARG A 94 2.19 6.05 -14.45
CA ARG A 94 2.78 4.93 -15.19
C ARG A 94 1.82 3.75 -15.16
N LEU A 95 1.93 2.83 -16.12
CA LEU A 95 0.97 1.73 -16.23
C LEU A 95 0.87 0.89 -14.93
N LEU A 96 2.01 0.53 -14.34
CA LEU A 96 2.04 -0.27 -13.11
C LEU A 96 1.46 0.48 -11.91
N ASP A 97 1.75 1.77 -11.77
CA ASP A 97 1.19 2.61 -10.71
C ASP A 97 -0.33 2.79 -10.86
N ALA A 98 -0.83 2.93 -12.10
CA ALA A 98 -2.25 3.04 -12.41
C ALA A 98 -3.01 1.74 -12.08
N ILE A 99 -2.40 0.57 -12.32
CA ILE A 99 -2.98 -0.74 -11.98
C ILE A 99 -2.91 -1.00 -10.47
N GLY A 100 -1.78 -0.69 -9.85
CA GLY A 100 -1.51 -0.94 -8.44
C GLY A 100 -2.01 0.15 -7.48
N ASN A 101 -1.52 0.09 -6.24
CA ASN A 101 -1.79 1.07 -5.19
C ASN A 101 -0.48 1.44 -4.47
N SER A 102 0.44 2.09 -5.18
CA SER A 102 1.80 2.37 -4.70
C SER A 102 1.81 3.13 -3.37
N ARG A 103 0.81 3.99 -3.09
CA ARG A 103 0.67 4.68 -1.80
C ARG A 103 0.35 3.74 -0.64
N ARG A 104 -0.50 2.73 -0.88
CA ARG A 104 -0.73 1.64 0.09
C ARG A 104 0.55 0.88 0.33
N ASP A 105 1.24 0.47 -0.72
CA ASP A 105 2.45 -0.35 -0.62
C ASP A 105 3.55 0.36 0.18
N VAL A 106 3.76 1.65 -0.07
CA VAL A 106 4.68 2.50 0.72
C VAL A 106 4.25 2.58 2.19
N THR A 107 2.95 2.77 2.45
CA THR A 107 2.42 2.88 3.83
C THR A 107 2.62 1.57 4.60
N LEU A 108 2.32 0.42 3.96
CA LEU A 108 2.50 -0.89 4.59
C LEU A 108 3.98 -1.23 4.77
N ALA A 109 4.85 -0.89 3.80
CA ALA A 109 6.29 -1.07 3.93
C ALA A 109 6.84 -0.31 5.14
N ARG A 110 6.39 0.93 5.36
CA ARG A 110 6.75 1.73 6.52
C ARG A 110 6.27 1.09 7.84
N ARG A 111 4.99 0.70 7.93
CA ARG A 111 4.44 0.01 9.12
C ARG A 111 5.24 -1.27 9.45
N ARG A 112 5.58 -2.07 8.44
CA ARG A 112 6.39 -3.28 8.61
C ARG A 112 7.82 -2.96 9.08
N ALA A 113 8.41 -1.87 8.63
CA ALA A 113 9.73 -1.43 9.10
C ALA A 113 9.69 -1.00 10.58
N GLU A 114 8.69 -0.20 10.97
CA GLU A 114 8.47 0.24 12.34
C GLU A 114 8.22 -0.96 13.29
N ALA A 115 7.41 -1.93 12.87
CA ALA A 115 7.15 -3.14 13.65
C ALA A 115 8.43 -3.97 13.86
N ARG A 116 9.26 -4.15 12.82
CA ARG A 116 10.56 -4.83 12.94
C ARG A 116 11.50 -4.11 13.89
N GLU A 117 11.50 -2.78 13.89
CA GLU A 117 12.33 -2.00 14.81
C GLU A 117 11.82 -2.10 16.25
N ALA A 118 10.51 -2.04 16.46
CA ALA A 118 9.90 -2.24 17.78
C ALA A 118 10.23 -3.62 18.34
N GLN A 119 10.16 -4.68 17.52
CA GLN A 119 10.52 -6.03 17.92
C GLN A 119 12.00 -6.13 18.34
N ARG A 120 12.93 -5.60 17.53
CA ARG A 120 14.36 -5.57 17.91
C ARG A 120 14.60 -4.82 19.22
N ARG A 121 13.89 -3.73 19.47
CA ARG A 121 13.98 -2.98 20.73
C ARG A 121 13.45 -3.77 21.92
N HIS A 122 12.42 -4.58 21.72
CA HIS A 122 11.89 -5.45 22.78
C HIS A 122 12.88 -6.56 23.13
N GLU A 123 13.37 -7.29 22.12
CA GLU A 123 14.36 -8.36 22.28
C GLU A 123 15.63 -7.86 22.97
N ALA A 124 16.15 -6.70 22.56
CA ALA A 124 17.33 -6.09 23.19
C ALA A 124 17.10 -5.70 24.66
N ARG A 125 15.87 -5.31 25.04
CA ARG A 125 15.53 -5.01 26.44
C ARG A 125 15.47 -6.30 27.26
N GLU A 126 14.85 -7.34 26.73
CA GLU A 126 14.78 -8.65 27.40
C GLU A 126 16.17 -9.25 27.60
N GLU A 127 17.05 -9.18 26.61
CA GLU A 127 18.45 -9.62 26.74
C GLU A 127 19.22 -8.80 27.78
N ALA A 128 19.03 -7.48 27.81
CA ALA A 128 19.68 -6.60 28.79
C ALA A 128 19.18 -6.89 30.22
N GLU A 129 17.90 -7.17 30.39
CA GLU A 129 17.30 -7.55 31.69
C GLU A 129 17.78 -8.94 32.13
N ALA A 130 17.80 -9.92 31.23
CA ALA A 130 18.31 -11.26 31.51
C ALA A 130 19.81 -11.23 31.87
N GLY A 131 20.63 -10.46 31.15
CA GLY A 131 22.04 -10.26 31.45
C GLY A 131 22.27 -9.59 32.81
N GLN A 132 21.43 -8.61 33.17
CA GLN A 132 21.49 -7.98 34.50
C GLN A 132 21.07 -8.94 35.61
N ALA A 133 20.03 -9.75 35.40
CA ALA A 133 19.59 -10.77 36.35
C ALA A 133 20.66 -11.84 36.57
N ALA A 134 21.31 -12.32 35.51
CA ALA A 134 22.41 -13.28 35.58
C ALA A 134 23.62 -12.72 36.35
N ARG A 135 24.00 -11.45 36.09
CA ARG A 135 25.08 -10.76 36.83
C ARG A 135 24.76 -10.61 38.32
N LYS A 136 23.52 -10.25 38.67
CA LYS A 136 23.08 -10.19 40.07
C LYS A 136 23.11 -11.56 40.73
N ALA A 137 22.62 -12.61 40.08
CA ALA A 137 22.63 -13.98 40.61
C ALA A 137 24.07 -14.52 40.81
N GLY A 138 24.97 -14.28 39.85
CA GLY A 138 26.38 -14.65 39.98
C GLY A 138 27.11 -13.89 41.11
N GLY A 139 26.75 -12.63 41.35
CA GLY A 139 27.26 -11.84 42.47
C GLY A 139 26.77 -12.30 43.85
N TRP A 140 25.64 -13.00 43.93
CA TRP A 140 25.15 -13.62 45.17
C TRP A 140 25.87 -14.94 45.49
N LEU A 141 26.30 -15.72 44.50
CA LEU A 141 27.07 -16.96 44.73
C LEU A 141 28.51 -16.72 45.20
N GLY A 142 29.10 -15.55 44.92
CA GLY A 142 30.46 -15.19 45.35
C GLY A 142 30.57 -14.68 46.80
N ARG A 143 29.46 -14.60 47.55
CA ARG A 143 29.41 -14.03 48.90
C ARG A 143 29.09 -15.11 49.95
N TRP A 144 29.90 -16.16 50.00
CA TRP A 144 29.94 -17.07 51.16
C TRP A 144 31.31 -16.96 51.81
N PRO A 145 31.41 -16.52 53.07
CA PRO A 145 32.67 -16.57 53.81
C PRO A 145 32.94 -18.01 54.24
N THR A 146 34.17 -18.47 54.04
CA THR A 146 34.74 -19.70 54.63
C THR A 146 34.97 -19.55 56.13
#